data_AF-A0AAC8UB18-F1
#
_entry.id   AF-A0AAC8UB18-F1
#
_cell.length_a   1.000
_cell.length_b   1.000
_cell.length_c   1.000
_cell.angle_alpha   90.00
_cell.angle_beta   90.00
_cell.angle_gamma   90.00
#
_symmetry.space_group_name_H-M   'P 1'
#
loop_
_entity.id
_entity.type
_entity.pdbx_description
1 polymer ?
#
loop_
_entity_poly.entity_id
_entity_poly.type
_entity_poly.pdbx_seq_one_letter_code
_entity_poly.pdbx_strand_id
1 'polypeptide(L)'
;MKELTKEDLKVGHVYSAKRKTTSGFFRLINDRQILHIGRELLDGAYVQYDSPTVKDGRHYPKVPIDKFLKWAKEDITDQMPKDLSWRTDRG
;
A
#
# COMPACT_ATOMS: atom_id res chain seq x y z
N MET A 1 -8.61 -17.29 1.78
CA MET A 1 -7.97 -16.25 0.94
C MET A 1 -6.51 -16.62 0.78
N LYS A 2 -5.96 -16.56 -0.44
CA LYS A 2 -4.54 -16.82 -0.68
C LYS A 2 -3.73 -15.73 0.04
N GLU A 3 -2.72 -16.12 0.81
CA GLU A 3 -1.78 -15.13 1.35
C GLU A 3 -0.89 -14.62 0.22
N LEU A 4 -0.70 -13.30 0.16
CA LEU A 4 0.23 -12.69 -0.78
C LEU A 4 1.66 -13.12 -0.44
N THR A 5 2.42 -13.48 -1.47
CA THR A 5 3.87 -13.69 -1.36
C THR A 5 4.63 -12.51 -1.94
N LYS A 6 5.95 -12.55 -1.82
CA LYS A 6 6.83 -11.51 -2.36
C LYS A 6 6.70 -11.39 -3.89
N GLU A 7 6.47 -12.51 -4.57
CA GLU A 7 6.35 -12.61 -6.03
C GLU A 7 5.04 -11.98 -6.54
N ASP A 8 4.03 -11.89 -5.67
CA ASP A 8 2.77 -11.22 -5.99
C ASP A 8 2.91 -9.68 -5.94
N LEU A 9 3.96 -9.13 -5.29
CA LEU A 9 4.18 -7.69 -5.16
C LEU A 9 4.75 -7.05 -6.43
N LYS A 10 4.13 -5.96 -6.88
CA LYS A 10 4.47 -5.24 -8.11
C LYS A 10 4.55 -3.73 -7.88
N VAL A 11 5.55 -3.09 -8.48
CA VAL A 11 5.67 -1.63 -8.51
C VAL A 11 4.53 -1.03 -9.34
N GLY A 12 3.96 0.07 -8.86
CA GLY A 12 2.81 0.75 -9.46
C GLY A 12 1.45 0.23 -8.97
N HIS A 13 1.41 -0.97 -8.39
CA HIS A 13 0.17 -1.60 -7.91
C HIS A 13 -0.25 -1.10 -6.53
N VAL A 14 -1.55 -1.14 -6.27
CA VAL A 14 -2.17 -0.73 -5.00
C VAL A 14 -2.67 -1.93 -4.23
N TYR A 15 -2.35 -1.99 -2.94
CA TYR A 15 -2.71 -3.10 -2.06
C TYR A 15 -3.58 -2.60 -0.91
N SER A 16 -4.54 -3.44 -0.51
CA SER A 16 -5.40 -3.14 0.64
C SER A 16 -4.96 -3.87 1.90
N ALA A 17 -5.29 -3.29 3.05
CA ALA A 17 -4.96 -3.86 4.36
C ALA A 17 -5.87 -5.06 4.72
N LYS A 18 -5.34 -6.05 5.46
CA LYS A 18 -6.15 -7.13 6.08
C LYS A 18 -7.22 -6.57 7.01
N ARG A 19 -6.89 -5.50 7.74
CA ARG A 19 -7.83 -4.73 8.56
C ARG A 19 -7.93 -3.33 7.98
N LYS A 20 -9.09 -3.00 7.40
CA LYS A 20 -9.36 -1.67 6.86
C LYS A 20 -9.20 -0.63 7.96
N THR A 21 -8.45 0.42 7.65
CA THR A 21 -8.35 1.64 8.45
C THR A 21 -8.61 2.81 7.53
N THR A 22 -9.38 3.78 8.01
CA THR A 22 -9.68 4.99 7.26
C THR A 22 -8.96 6.19 7.87
N SER A 23 -8.74 7.22 7.07
CA SER A 23 -8.11 8.47 7.50
C SER A 23 -8.85 9.69 6.98
N GLY A 24 -8.79 10.77 7.76
CA GLY A 24 -9.34 12.08 7.42
C GLY A 24 -10.87 12.14 7.41
N PHE A 25 -11.37 13.33 7.12
CA PHE A 25 -12.81 13.62 7.09
C PHE A 25 -13.56 12.80 6.02
N PHE A 26 -12.93 12.55 4.87
CA PHE A 26 -13.49 11.78 3.75
C PHE A 26 -13.37 10.26 3.92
N ARG A 27 -12.88 9.76 5.07
CA ARG A 27 -12.72 8.33 5.35
C ARG A 27 -11.96 7.58 4.24
N LEU A 28 -10.85 8.16 3.79
CA LEU A 28 -10.00 7.54 2.77
C LEU A 28 -9.45 6.22 3.31
N ILE A 29 -9.63 5.14 2.57
CA ILE A 29 -9.09 3.83 2.94
C ILE A 29 -7.58 3.92 2.83
N ASN A 30 -6.86 3.51 3.87
CA ASN A 30 -5.40 3.54 3.91
C ASN A 30 -4.77 2.42 3.07
N ASP A 31 -5.19 2.31 1.81
CA ASP A 31 -4.57 1.47 0.81
C ASP A 31 -3.17 2.02 0.48
N ARG A 32 -2.26 1.15 0.04
CA ARG A 32 -0.86 1.52 -0.22
C ARG A 32 -0.47 1.18 -1.64
N GLN A 33 0.00 2.18 -2.38
CA GLN A 33 0.58 1.99 -3.71
C GLN A 33 2.08 1.75 -3.59
N ILE A 34 2.59 0.66 -4.15
CA ILE A 34 4.03 0.41 -4.17
C ILE A 34 4.68 1.34 -5.19
N LEU A 35 5.59 2.18 -4.73
CA LEU A 35 6.40 3.05 -5.60
C LEU A 35 7.72 2.39 -5.98
N HIS A 36 8.30 1.61 -5.07
CA HIS A 36 9.57 0.95 -5.29
C HIS A 36 9.70 -0.30 -4.42
N ILE A 37 10.32 -1.35 -4.98
CA ILE A 37 10.75 -2.54 -4.25
C ILE A 37 12.27 -2.59 -4.35
N GLY A 38 12.94 -2.49 -3.21
CA GLY A 38 14.39 -2.41 -3.12
C GLY A 38 14.98 -3.47 -2.21
N ARG A 39 16.31 -3.49 -2.15
CA ARG A 39 17.08 -4.32 -1.21
C ARG A 39 18.22 -3.52 -0.65
N GLU A 40 18.34 -3.49 0.67
CA GLU A 40 19.47 -2.92 1.38
C GLU A 40 20.38 -4.06 1.86
N LEU A 41 21.69 -3.78 1.94
CA LEU A 41 22.70 -4.78 2.29
C LEU A 41 22.53 -5.32 3.72
N LEU A 42 22.07 -4.48 4.65
CA LEU A 42 21.95 -4.81 6.07
C LEU A 42 20.51 -5.13 6.48
N ASP A 43 19.52 -4.39 5.96
CA ASP A 43 18.12 -4.46 6.41
C ASP A 43 17.21 -5.34 5.53
N GLY A 44 17.78 -5.93 4.46
CA GLY A 44 17.06 -6.84 3.58
C GLY A 44 16.16 -6.12 2.56
N ALA A 45 15.12 -6.81 2.09
CA ALA A 45 14.23 -6.29 1.05
C ALA A 45 13.11 -5.42 1.62
N TYR A 46 12.83 -4.29 0.96
CA TYR A 46 11.84 -3.31 1.43
C TYR A 46 10.90 -2.85 0.31
N VAL A 47 9.76 -2.32 0.74
CA VAL A 47 8.77 -1.63 -0.08
C VAL A 47 8.76 -0.17 0.33
N GLN A 48 8.89 0.72 -0.65
CA GLN A 48 8.51 2.13 -0.50
C GLN A 48 7.13 2.32 -1.11
N TYR A 49 6.24 3.01 -0.39
CA TYR A 49 4.85 3.16 -0.82
C TYR A 49 4.32 4.57 -0.65
N ASP A 50 3.26 4.85 -1.42
CA ASP A 50 2.37 6.00 -1.22
C ASP A 50 1.05 5.55 -0.57
N SER A 51 0.36 6.48 0.10
CA SER A 51 -0.93 6.23 0.75
C SER A 51 -1.68 7.54 0.96
N PRO A 52 -3.01 7.52 1.16
CA PRO A 52 -3.77 8.74 1.44
C PRO A 52 -3.38 9.45 2.75
N THR A 53 -2.52 8.85 3.56
CA THR A 53 -1.96 9.46 4.78
C THR A 53 -0.60 10.12 4.56
N VAL A 54 0.03 9.87 3.42
CA VAL A 54 1.26 10.55 3.00
C VAL A 54 0.86 11.90 2.42
N LYS A 55 1.28 12.98 3.08
CA LYS A 55 1.00 14.34 2.63
C LYS A 55 2.00 14.77 1.56
N ASP A 56 1.55 15.66 0.67
CA ASP A 56 2.41 16.30 -0.31
C ASP A 56 3.67 16.91 0.34
N GLY A 57 4.81 16.73 -0.33
CA GLY A 57 6.12 17.20 0.15
C GLY A 57 6.75 16.36 1.26
N ARG A 58 6.15 15.24 1.67
CA ARG A 58 6.77 14.30 2.62
C ARG A 58 7.55 13.19 1.92
N HIS A 59 8.51 12.62 2.64
CA HIS A 59 9.17 11.39 2.22
C HIS A 59 8.21 10.20 2.25
N TYR A 60 8.21 9.42 1.18
CA TYR A 60 7.45 8.18 1.10
C TYR A 60 7.95 7.15 2.10
N PRO A 61 7.06 6.57 2.93
CA PRO A 61 7.44 5.55 3.91
C PRO A 61 8.10 4.33 3.28
N LYS A 62 9.11 3.80 3.97
CA LYS A 62 9.75 2.53 3.66
C LYS A 62 9.45 1.50 4.73
N VAL A 63 9.14 0.27 4.34
CA VAL A 63 8.90 -0.85 5.26
C VAL A 63 9.51 -2.15 4.72
N PRO A 64 10.03 -3.04 5.58
CA PRO A 64 10.44 -4.38 5.16
C PRO A 64 9.30 -5.13 4.46
N ILE A 65 9.61 -5.94 3.45
CA ILE A 65 8.62 -6.73 2.69
C ILE A 65 7.76 -7.58 3.62
N ASP A 66 8.34 -8.24 4.63
CA ASP A 66 7.59 -9.10 5.55
C ASP A 66 6.56 -8.33 6.37
N LYS A 67 6.88 -7.10 6.77
CA LYS A 67 5.92 -6.22 7.46
C LYS A 67 4.81 -5.78 6.50
N PHE A 68 5.15 -5.52 5.24
CA PHE A 68 4.15 -5.19 4.22
C PHE A 68 3.21 -6.36 3.96
N LEU A 69 3.72 -7.58 3.76
CA LEU A 69 2.92 -8.80 3.51
C LEU A 69 2.02 -9.17 4.71
N LYS A 70 2.49 -8.96 5.94
CA LYS A 70 1.64 -9.14 7.14
C LYS A 70 0.47 -8.17 7.16
N TRP A 71 0.66 -6.96 6.65
CA TRP A 71 -0.36 -5.93 6.56
C TRP A 71 -1.29 -6.11 5.34
N ALA A 72 -0.77 -6.53 4.19
CA ALA A 72 -1.46 -6.61 2.91
C ALA A 72 -2.41 -7.82 2.83
N LYS A 73 -3.57 -7.60 2.22
CA LYS A 73 -4.61 -8.63 2.01
C LYS A 73 -4.68 -9.09 0.57
N GLU A 74 -4.80 -8.12 -0.34
CA GLU A 74 -5.05 -8.34 -1.76
C GLU A 74 -4.58 -7.13 -2.58
N ASP A 75 -4.18 -7.40 -3.82
CA ASP A 75 -3.97 -6.39 -4.85
C ASP A 75 -5.32 -5.88 -5.35
N ILE A 76 -5.53 -4.58 -5.26
CA ILE A 76 -6.78 -3.88 -5.60
C ILE A 76 -6.60 -2.92 -6.78
N THR A 77 -5.49 -3.01 -7.51
CA THR A 77 -5.14 -2.05 -8.57
C THR A 77 -6.29 -1.89 -9.57
N ASP A 78 -6.93 -2.98 -9.97
CA ASP A 78 -8.07 -2.96 -10.90
C ASP A 78 -9.37 -2.41 -10.28
N GLN A 79 -9.44 -2.32 -8.96
CA GLN A 79 -10.57 -1.75 -8.21
C GLN A 79 -10.35 -0.27 -7.86
N MET A 80 -9.21 0.31 -8.25
CA MET A 80 -8.93 1.72 -7.99
C MET A 80 -9.82 2.63 -8.85
N PRO A 81 -10.24 3.79 -8.32
CA PRO A 81 -10.93 4.81 -9.08
C PRO A 81 -10.14 5.25 -10.32
N LYS A 82 -10.82 5.44 -11.45
CA LYS A 82 -10.19 5.85 -12.73
C LYS A 82 -9.73 7.30 -12.75
N ASP A 83 -10.24 8.12 -11.83
CA ASP A 83 -9.85 9.52 -11.64
C ASP A 83 -8.56 9.67 -10.81
N LEU A 84 -7.86 8.57 -10.54
CA LEU A 84 -6.63 8.49 -9.75
C LEU A 84 -6.83 8.90 -8.27
N SER A 85 -8.07 8.99 -7.80
CA SER A 85 -8.38 9.27 -6.40
C SER A 85 -8.20 8.03 -5.52
N TRP A 86 -7.96 8.25 -4.22
CA TRP A 86 -7.95 7.17 -3.24
C TRP A 86 -9.37 6.68 -2.95
N ARG A 87 -9.52 5.37 -2.70
CA ARG A 87 -10.82 4.78 -2.31
C ARG A 87 -11.30 5.37 -0.98
N THR A 88 -12.62 5.50 -0.85
CA THR A 88 -13.30 5.96 0.36
C THR A 88 -14.16 4.86 0.94
N ASP A 89 -14.26 4.81 2.27
CA ASP A 89 -15.21 3.95 2.95
C ASP A 89 -16.58 4.63 2.97
N ARG A 90 -17.34 4.42 1.89
CA ARG A 90 -18.75 4.81 1.83
C ARG A 90 -19.52 3.80 2.66
N GLY A 91 -19.85 4.18 3.89
CA GLY A 91 -20.65 3.37 4.81
C GLY A 91 -22.03 3.04 4.25
#